data_AF-A0A946AFX9-F1
#
_entry.id   AF-A0A946AFX9-F1
#
_cell.length_a   1.000
_cell.length_b   1.000
_cell.length_c   1.000
_cell.angle_alpha   90.00
_cell.angle_beta   90.00
_cell.angle_gamma   90.00
#
_symmetry.space_group_name_H-M   'P 1'
#
loop_
_entity.id
_entity.type
_entity.pdbx_description
1 polymer ?
#
loop_
_entity_poly.entity_id
_entity_poly.type
_entity_poly.pdbx_seq_one_letter_code
_entity_poly.pdbx_strand_id
1 'polypeptide(L)' 'MSVAGGEVTVRALPDAGSYAGSMSNGVTSQSYGAWRGAMEFLR' A
#
# COMPACT_ATOMS: atom_id res chain seq x y z
N MET A 1 1.88 -15.99 -15.25
CA MET A 1 2.64 -15.01 -14.44
C MET A 1 2.68 -15.55 -13.03
N SER A 2 3.84 -15.97 -12.52
CA SER A 2 3.96 -16.51 -11.16
C SER A 2 3.96 -15.36 -10.16
N VAL A 3 2.94 -15.26 -9.31
CA VAL A 3 2.86 -14.33 -8.17
C VAL A 3 3.67 -14.86 -6.98
N ALA A 4 4.98 -14.98 -7.16
CA ALA A 4 5.85 -15.49 -6.09
C ALA A 4 5.76 -14.57 -4.85
N GLY A 5 5.40 -15.14 -3.71
CA GLY A 5 5.39 -14.46 -2.42
C GLY A 5 6.74 -14.53 -1.71
N GLY A 6 6.84 -13.88 -0.55
CA GLY A 6 8.01 -13.88 0.31
C GLY A 6 7.75 -13.08 1.59
N GLU A 7 8.68 -13.14 2.54
CA GLU A 7 8.64 -12.30 3.72
C GLU A 7 8.82 -10.82 3.33
N VAL A 8 8.02 -9.95 3.93
CA VAL A 8 8.08 -8.50 3.69
C VAL A 8 8.04 -7.77 5.03
N THR A 9 8.76 -6.66 5.09
CA THR A 9 8.70 -5.76 6.25
C THR A 9 7.83 -4.56 5.91
N VAL A 10 6.97 -4.19 6.86
CA VAL A 10 6.16 -2.96 6.76
C VAL A 10 6.41 -2.09 7.98
N ARG A 11 6.23 -0.78 7.81
CA ARG A 11 6.12 0.17 8.92
C ARG A 11 4.70 0.71 9.02
N ALA A 12 4.23 0.89 10.25
CA ALA A 12 3.02 1.66 10.50
C ALA A 12 3.25 3.14 10.19
N LEU A 13 2.25 3.79 9.61
CA LEU A 13 2.26 5.22 9.31
C LEU A 13 1.12 5.92 10.08
N PRO A 14 1.26 7.23 10.34
CA PRO A 14 0.11 8.04 10.71
C PRO A 14 -0.97 7.97 9.62
N ASP A 15 -2.24 7.97 10.05
CA ASP A 15 -3.36 7.96 9.12
C ASP A 15 -3.42 9.28 8.34
N ALA A 16 -3.73 9.20 7.04
CA ALA A 16 -3.97 10.36 6.19
C ALA A 16 -5.48 10.62 6.00
N GLY A 17 -5.84 11.88 5.71
CA GLY A 17 -7.21 12.25 5.37
C GLY A 17 -7.67 11.72 4.00
N SER A 18 -6.74 11.36 3.12
CA SER A 18 -6.98 10.76 1.83
C SER A 18 -5.75 10.00 1.33
N TYR A 19 -5.97 8.96 0.54
CA TYR A 19 -4.94 8.17 -0.11
C TYR A 19 -5.16 8.22 -1.62
N ALA A 20 -4.15 8.66 -2.37
CA ALA A 20 -4.20 8.64 -3.83
C ALA A 20 -3.93 7.21 -4.34
N GLY A 21 -4.78 6.75 -5.26
CA GLY A 21 -4.50 5.54 -6.01
C GLY A 21 -3.26 5.68 -6.88
N SER A 22 -2.61 4.56 -7.19
CA SER A 22 -1.44 4.52 -8.06
C SER A 22 -1.38 3.20 -8.81
N MET A 23 -0.53 3.11 -9.83
CA MET A 23 -0.25 1.85 -10.52
C MET A 23 1.23 1.52 -10.35
N SER A 24 1.52 0.32 -9.82
CA SER A 24 2.89 -0.18 -9.64
C SER A 24 2.94 -1.68 -9.91
N ASN A 25 3.97 -2.13 -10.64
CA ASN A 25 4.14 -3.55 -11.01
C ASN A 25 2.91 -4.19 -11.67
N GLY A 26 2.13 -3.41 -12.43
CA GLY A 26 0.88 -3.86 -13.06
C GLY A 26 -0.31 -4.02 -12.10
N VAL A 27 -0.15 -3.63 -10.84
CA VAL A 27 -1.21 -3.59 -9.82
C VAL A 27 -1.71 -2.16 -9.66
N THR A 28 -3.03 -1.97 -9.71
CA THR A 28 -3.68 -0.67 -9.51
C THR A 28 -4.27 -0.57 -8.11
N SER A 29 -3.77 0.38 -7.32
CA SER A 29 -4.40 0.83 -6.07
C SER A 29 -5.43 1.91 -6.36
N GLN A 30 -6.56 1.88 -5.64
CA GLN A 30 -7.63 2.86 -5.78
C GLN A 30 -7.43 4.04 -4.83
N SER A 31 -7.97 5.21 -5.20
CA SER A 31 -8.03 6.35 -4.29
C SER A 31 -9.07 6.10 -3.20
N TYR A 32 -8.75 6.48 -1.96
CA TYR A 32 -9.61 6.33 -0.80
C TYR A 32 -9.64 7.62 0.04
N GLY A 33 -10.75 7.86 0.73
CA GLY A 33 -10.85 8.88 1.77
C GLY A 33 -10.09 8.49 3.04
N ALA A 34 -10.40 9.15 4.16
CA ALA A 34 -9.76 8.87 5.44
C ALA A 34 -9.98 7.41 5.88
N TRP A 35 -8.90 6.75 6.24
CA TRP A 35 -8.90 5.35 6.67
C TRP A 35 -7.84 5.12 7.73
N ARG A 36 -8.11 4.21 8.68
CA ARG A 36 -7.22 3.88 9.80
C ARG A 36 -6.36 2.67 9.51
N GLY A 37 -5.13 2.68 10.00
CA GLY A 37 -4.17 1.58 9.84
C GLY A 37 -3.30 1.74 8.60
N ALA A 38 -2.88 2.97 8.32
CA ALA A 38 -1.92 3.23 7.25
C ALA A 38 -0.59 2.49 7.48
N MET A 39 -0.02 1.94 6.42
CA MET A 39 1.28 1.27 6.44
C MET A 39 2.02 1.44 5.13
N GLU A 40 3.32 1.21 5.16
CA GLU A 40 4.19 1.24 3.99
C GLU A 40 5.15 0.06 4.00
N PHE A 41 5.37 -0.53 2.83
CA PHE A 41 6.38 -1.55 2.62
C PHE A 41 7.77 -0.95 2.67
N LEU A 42 8.63 -1.55 3.48
CA LEU A 42 10.05 -1.22 3.49
C LEU A 42 10.76 -2.04 2.42
N ARG A 43 11.69 -1.38 1.73
CA ARG A 43 12.65 -2.00 0.81
C ARG A 43 13.78 -2.68 1.56
#